data_AF-A0A497PP90-F1
#
_entry.id   AF-A0A497PP90-F1
#
_cell.length_a   1.000
_cell.length_b   1.000
_cell.length_c   1.000
_cell.angle_alpha   90.00
_cell.angle_beta   90.00
_cell.angle_gamma   90.00
#
_symmetry.space_group_name_H-M   'P 1'
#
loop_
_entity.id
_entity.type
_entity.pdbx_description
1 polymer ?
#
loop_
_entity_poly.entity_id
_entity_poly.type
_entity_poly.pdbx_seq_one_letter_code
_entity_poly.pdbx_strand_id
1 'polypeptide(L)'
;ERVYYAHYSPARPQVYAVQADFLPPDPRAVDFAPFDPAPGVYAIGATVLQGAYTPDVNTYAWFRAREPAARLGHALFVYRVPARPAPAWAAVCAAPTPVLAPEQVRAGFGNADMRVILLDCGQSWIYPAGDEFGGYVLPPDVEPPPGATLEAAARHPDASPFYNLYRVESGVLLPGQAVDVVTLDGPLAFLGYQVEAVGARPGQVIELWTFWEVKKAPDRPLSLMAHLIGPDGSAITVGDGLGVPVDQWRLGDVIVQRHLLQVPEDAPAGEYQLQTGAYWLDTMERWQVCDREGVVYNHLVLEMVEVTR
;
A
#
# COMPACT_ATOMS: atom_id res chain seq x y z
N GLU A 1 -30.90 3.87 -21.07
CA GLU A 1 -29.59 4.07 -20.39
C GLU A 1 -28.50 3.77 -21.41
N ARG A 2 -27.42 4.54 -21.44
CA ARG A 2 -26.27 4.32 -22.32
C ARG A 2 -25.38 3.24 -21.69
N VAL A 3 -24.86 2.31 -22.47
CA VAL A 3 -24.15 1.12 -21.98
C VAL A 3 -22.71 1.11 -22.49
N TYR A 4 -21.75 0.89 -21.60
CA TYR A 4 -20.39 0.56 -22.00
C TYR A 4 -20.33 -0.86 -22.54
N TYR A 5 -19.94 -1.03 -23.80
CA TYR A 5 -20.08 -2.30 -24.51
C TYR A 5 -18.74 -2.82 -25.02
N ALA A 6 -18.38 -4.01 -24.55
CA ALA A 6 -17.19 -4.73 -24.96
C ALA A 6 -17.59 -6.12 -25.47
N HIS A 7 -17.53 -6.35 -26.77
CA HIS A 7 -17.79 -7.69 -27.31
C HIS A 7 -17.08 -7.88 -28.65
N TYR A 8 -16.42 -9.02 -28.82
CA TYR A 8 -15.81 -9.39 -30.09
C TYR A 8 -16.88 -10.01 -31.01
N SER A 9 -17.71 -9.18 -31.62
CA SER A 9 -18.82 -9.58 -32.49
C SER A 9 -19.17 -8.47 -33.48
N PRO A 10 -19.63 -8.77 -34.70
CA PRO A 10 -20.16 -7.77 -35.63
C PRO A 10 -21.50 -7.18 -35.16
N ALA A 11 -22.08 -7.67 -34.07
CA ALA A 11 -23.35 -7.19 -33.52
C ALA A 11 -23.28 -5.69 -33.19
N ARG A 12 -24.30 -4.95 -33.65
CA ARG A 12 -24.46 -3.52 -33.40
C ARG A 12 -25.59 -3.31 -32.40
N PRO A 13 -25.32 -2.96 -31.13
CA PRO A 13 -26.36 -2.72 -30.12
C PRO A 13 -27.42 -1.71 -30.58
N GLN A 14 -27.02 -0.77 -31.44
CA GLN A 14 -27.89 0.28 -31.98
C GLN A 14 -29.06 -0.28 -32.82
N VAL A 15 -28.91 -1.46 -33.43
CA VAL A 15 -30.01 -2.13 -34.16
C VAL A 15 -31.16 -2.51 -33.21
N TYR A 16 -30.84 -2.73 -31.93
CA TYR A 16 -31.80 -3.00 -30.87
C TYR A 16 -32.17 -1.75 -30.08
N ALA A 17 -31.93 -0.55 -30.63
CA ALA A 17 -32.11 0.74 -29.97
C ALA A 17 -31.31 0.91 -28.66
N VAL A 18 -30.23 0.13 -28.46
CA VAL A 18 -29.31 0.29 -27.34
C VAL A 18 -28.21 1.27 -27.73
N GLN A 19 -28.11 2.38 -27.00
CA GLN A 19 -27.01 3.33 -27.14
C GLN A 19 -25.78 2.79 -26.42
N ALA A 20 -24.64 2.72 -27.12
CA ALA A 20 -23.43 2.12 -26.58
C ALA A 20 -22.21 3.02 -26.74
N ASP A 21 -21.42 3.12 -25.67
CA ASP A 21 -20.02 3.52 -25.71
C ASP A 21 -19.19 2.26 -25.90
N PHE A 22 -18.47 2.17 -27.01
CA PHE A 22 -17.65 1.00 -27.28
C PHE A 22 -16.42 1.00 -26.37
N LEU A 23 -15.99 -0.17 -25.96
CA LEU A 23 -14.76 -0.37 -25.18
C LEU A 23 -13.80 -1.31 -25.95
N PRO A 24 -12.52 -1.38 -25.55
CA PRO A 24 -11.57 -2.27 -26.20
C PRO A 24 -12.07 -3.73 -26.24
N PRO A 25 -11.89 -4.45 -27.35
CA PRO A 25 -10.99 -4.12 -28.46
C PRO A 25 -11.65 -3.43 -29.65
N ASP A 26 -12.88 -2.91 -29.53
CA ASP A 26 -13.52 -2.23 -30.66
C ASP A 26 -12.67 -1.01 -31.08
N PRO A 27 -12.40 -0.80 -32.39
CA PRO A 27 -11.59 0.33 -32.86
C PRO A 27 -12.23 1.70 -32.57
N ARG A 28 -13.51 1.74 -32.21
CA ARG A 28 -14.23 2.96 -31.80
C ARG A 28 -14.28 3.10 -30.27
N ALA A 29 -13.42 2.37 -29.56
CA ALA A 29 -13.38 2.41 -28.11
C ALA A 29 -13.23 3.86 -27.61
N VAL A 30 -14.03 4.22 -26.62
CA VAL A 30 -13.83 5.44 -25.84
C VAL A 30 -12.69 5.23 -24.85
N ASP A 31 -12.19 6.33 -24.28
CA ASP A 31 -11.21 6.26 -23.20
C ASP A 31 -11.75 5.42 -22.04
N PHE A 32 -10.89 4.55 -21.52
CA PHE A 32 -11.27 3.57 -20.51
C PHE A 32 -10.13 3.41 -19.50
N ALA A 33 -10.47 3.46 -18.21
CA ALA A 33 -9.57 3.27 -17.09
C ALA A 33 -9.79 1.87 -16.48
N PRO A 34 -8.93 0.87 -16.77
CA PRO A 34 -9.09 -0.50 -16.28
C PRO A 34 -9.07 -0.65 -14.75
N PHE A 35 -8.38 0.25 -14.03
CA PHE A 35 -8.21 0.15 -12.58
C PHE A 35 -9.34 0.82 -11.80
N ASP A 36 -10.01 1.82 -12.40
CA ASP A 36 -11.18 2.47 -11.82
C ASP A 36 -12.21 2.79 -12.92
N PRO A 37 -13.00 1.79 -13.36
CA PRO A 37 -14.01 2.00 -14.38
C PRO A 37 -15.02 3.09 -13.97
N ALA A 38 -15.39 3.95 -14.92
CA ALA A 38 -16.38 5.00 -14.68
C ALA A 38 -17.74 4.43 -14.22
N PRO A 39 -18.54 5.17 -13.45
CA PRO A 39 -19.87 4.72 -13.03
C PRO A 39 -20.79 4.50 -14.24
N GLY A 40 -21.55 3.40 -14.24
CA GLY A 40 -22.45 3.10 -15.34
C GLY A 40 -22.79 1.61 -15.48
N VAL A 41 -23.45 1.28 -16.59
CA VAL A 41 -23.79 -0.10 -16.94
C VAL A 41 -22.83 -0.59 -18.00
N TYR A 42 -22.25 -1.76 -17.77
CA TYR A 42 -21.30 -2.41 -18.66
C TYR A 42 -21.87 -3.73 -19.15
N ALA A 43 -21.73 -4.00 -20.45
CA ALA A 43 -22.04 -5.28 -21.06
C ALA A 43 -20.77 -5.83 -21.73
N ILE A 44 -20.19 -6.86 -21.12
CA ILE A 44 -18.87 -7.38 -21.48
C ILE A 44 -19.02 -8.85 -21.91
N GLY A 45 -18.57 -9.17 -23.11
CA GLY A 45 -18.58 -10.53 -23.64
C GLY A 45 -17.60 -11.44 -22.91
N ALA A 46 -17.95 -12.71 -22.71
CA ALA A 46 -17.14 -13.69 -22.00
C ALA A 46 -15.69 -13.78 -22.51
N THR A 47 -15.51 -13.74 -23.84
CA THR A 47 -14.19 -13.81 -24.49
C THR A 47 -13.31 -12.61 -24.14
N VAL A 48 -13.84 -11.39 -24.28
CA VAL A 48 -13.07 -10.16 -23.98
C VAL A 48 -12.90 -9.96 -22.48
N LEU A 49 -13.86 -10.40 -21.65
CA LEU A 49 -13.73 -10.41 -20.19
C LEU A 49 -12.51 -11.22 -19.73
N GLN A 50 -12.18 -12.30 -20.44
CA GLN A 50 -10.97 -13.10 -20.19
C GLN A 50 -9.69 -12.52 -20.79
N GLY A 51 -9.77 -11.37 -21.46
CA GLY A 51 -8.62 -10.67 -22.04
C GLY A 51 -8.27 -11.10 -23.46
N ALA A 52 -9.09 -11.93 -24.11
CA ALA A 52 -8.86 -12.29 -25.50
C ALA A 52 -9.20 -11.11 -26.42
N TYR A 53 -8.31 -10.83 -27.38
CA TYR A 53 -8.36 -9.72 -28.33
C TYR A 53 -8.20 -8.31 -27.74
N THR A 54 -8.18 -8.15 -26.42
CA THR A 54 -8.00 -6.84 -25.76
C THR A 54 -6.53 -6.39 -25.81
N PRO A 55 -6.24 -5.08 -25.65
CA PRO A 55 -4.87 -4.56 -25.64
C PRO A 55 -3.98 -5.21 -24.58
N ASP A 56 -4.56 -5.56 -23.43
CA ASP A 56 -3.91 -6.30 -22.35
C ASP A 56 -4.86 -7.36 -21.76
N VAL A 57 -4.34 -8.49 -21.27
CA VAL A 57 -5.15 -9.57 -20.67
C VAL A 57 -5.92 -9.12 -19.41
N ASN A 58 -5.47 -8.05 -18.77
CA ASN A 58 -6.05 -7.46 -17.57
C ASN A 58 -6.95 -6.24 -17.84
N THR A 59 -7.24 -5.92 -19.10
CA THR A 59 -8.15 -4.82 -19.49
C THR A 59 -9.46 -4.85 -18.68
N TYR A 60 -10.03 -6.04 -18.42
CA TYR A 60 -11.27 -6.18 -17.66
C TYR A 60 -11.10 -6.91 -16.30
N ALA A 61 -9.90 -6.86 -15.71
CA ALA A 61 -9.61 -7.54 -14.45
C ALA A 61 -10.52 -7.08 -13.30
N TRP A 62 -10.84 -5.80 -13.22
CA TRP A 62 -11.78 -5.24 -12.23
C TRP A 62 -13.16 -5.94 -12.27
N PHE A 63 -13.65 -6.26 -13.47
CA PHE A 63 -14.94 -6.95 -13.66
C PHE A 63 -14.86 -8.44 -13.36
N ARG A 64 -13.70 -9.08 -13.55
CA ARG A 64 -13.50 -10.49 -13.18
C ARG A 64 -13.53 -10.73 -11.67
N ALA A 65 -13.17 -9.71 -10.89
CA ALA A 65 -13.22 -9.75 -9.43
C ALA A 65 -14.64 -9.56 -8.86
N ARG A 66 -15.67 -9.45 -9.71
CA ARG A 66 -17.04 -9.11 -9.29
C ARG A 66 -18.07 -10.03 -9.92
N GLU A 67 -19.16 -10.23 -9.19
CA GLU A 67 -20.31 -10.92 -9.73
C GLU A 67 -21.08 -10.01 -10.72
N PRO A 68 -21.47 -10.53 -11.88
CA PRO A 68 -22.29 -9.79 -12.83
C PRO A 68 -23.72 -9.65 -12.29
N ALA A 69 -24.34 -8.49 -12.51
CA ALA A 69 -25.75 -8.26 -12.21
C ALA A 69 -26.69 -9.12 -13.07
N ALA A 70 -26.29 -9.46 -14.30
CA ALA A 70 -27.03 -10.37 -15.17
C ALA A 70 -26.11 -11.06 -16.19
N ARG A 71 -26.59 -12.16 -16.78
CA ARG A 71 -25.95 -12.84 -17.91
C ARG A 71 -26.93 -13.00 -19.06
N LEU A 72 -26.66 -12.38 -20.20
CA LEU A 72 -27.48 -12.43 -21.39
C LEU A 72 -26.96 -13.51 -22.35
N GLY A 73 -27.81 -14.49 -22.66
CA GLY A 73 -27.48 -15.58 -23.59
C GLY A 73 -26.22 -16.38 -23.19
N HIS A 74 -25.88 -16.41 -21.90
CA HIS A 74 -24.66 -17.01 -21.34
C HIS A 74 -23.32 -16.46 -21.87
N ALA A 75 -23.34 -15.47 -22.76
CA ALA A 75 -22.14 -14.95 -23.43
C ALA A 75 -21.83 -13.48 -23.07
N LEU A 76 -22.82 -12.71 -22.62
CA LEU A 76 -22.69 -11.30 -22.25
C LEU A 76 -22.94 -11.11 -20.76
N PHE A 77 -21.98 -10.52 -20.06
CA PHE A 77 -22.00 -10.29 -18.63
C PHE A 77 -22.31 -8.81 -18.39
N VAL A 78 -23.39 -8.55 -17.65
CA VAL A 78 -23.83 -7.19 -17.33
C VAL A 78 -23.36 -6.82 -15.94
N TYR A 79 -22.71 -5.68 -15.82
CA TYR A 79 -22.22 -5.13 -14.56
C TYR A 79 -22.81 -3.73 -14.34
N ARG A 80 -22.98 -3.36 -13.07
CA ARG A 80 -23.28 -2.00 -12.66
C ARG A 80 -22.12 -1.48 -11.82
N VAL A 81 -21.47 -0.44 -12.28
CA VAL A 81 -20.40 0.25 -11.56
C VAL A 81 -21.03 1.43 -10.81
N PRO A 82 -21.03 1.43 -9.47
CA PRO A 82 -21.58 2.52 -8.68
C PRO A 82 -20.70 3.78 -8.77
N ALA A 83 -21.31 4.94 -8.54
CA ALA A 83 -20.55 6.16 -8.32
C ALA A 83 -19.75 6.06 -7.02
N ARG A 84 -18.46 6.36 -7.09
CA ARG A 84 -17.54 6.33 -5.94
C ARG A 84 -16.43 7.39 -6.13
N PRO A 85 -15.81 7.87 -5.05
CA PRO A 85 -14.68 8.78 -5.15
C PRO A 85 -13.50 8.14 -5.88
N ALA A 86 -12.95 8.85 -6.86
CA ALA A 86 -11.76 8.40 -7.58
C ALA A 86 -10.55 8.35 -6.65
N PRO A 87 -9.64 7.37 -6.77
CA PRO A 87 -8.37 7.38 -6.06
C PRO A 87 -7.53 8.62 -6.43
N ALA A 88 -6.99 9.31 -5.43
CA ALA A 88 -6.15 10.49 -5.63
C ALA A 88 -4.65 10.12 -5.80
N TRP A 89 -4.27 8.95 -5.29
CA TRP A 89 -2.90 8.43 -5.36
C TRP A 89 -2.91 6.91 -5.55
N ALA A 90 -1.75 6.37 -5.93
CA ALA A 90 -1.47 4.95 -5.79
C ALA A 90 -0.05 4.71 -5.29
N ALA A 91 0.14 3.62 -4.58
CA ALA A 91 1.44 3.17 -4.17
C ALA A 91 1.74 1.79 -4.78
N VAL A 92 2.96 1.62 -5.25
CA VAL A 92 3.41 0.43 -5.99
C VAL A 92 4.54 -0.21 -5.23
N CYS A 93 4.43 -1.51 -4.98
CA CYS A 93 5.55 -2.24 -4.44
C CYS A 93 6.72 -2.23 -5.43
N ALA A 94 7.90 -1.86 -4.95
CA ALA A 94 9.13 -1.71 -5.70
C ALA A 94 10.29 -2.55 -5.16
N ALA A 95 9.99 -3.58 -4.37
CA ALA A 95 10.98 -4.52 -3.84
C ALA A 95 10.91 -5.88 -4.56
N PRO A 96 11.98 -6.38 -5.21
CA PRO A 96 13.23 -5.67 -5.53
C PRO A 96 13.10 -4.69 -6.71
N THR A 97 12.01 -4.80 -7.48
CA THR A 97 11.72 -3.92 -8.62
C THR A 97 10.23 -3.57 -8.65
N PRO A 98 9.85 -2.41 -9.21
CA PRO A 98 8.44 -2.03 -9.36
C PRO A 98 7.61 -3.09 -10.08
N VAL A 99 6.49 -3.50 -9.45
CA VAL A 99 5.52 -4.44 -10.04
C VAL A 99 4.90 -3.88 -11.32
N LEU A 100 4.63 -2.57 -11.33
CA LEU A 100 4.23 -1.80 -12.51
C LEU A 100 5.03 -0.49 -12.58
N ALA A 101 5.31 -0.02 -13.78
CA ALA A 101 5.88 1.32 -13.95
C ALA A 101 4.85 2.40 -13.56
N PRO A 102 5.26 3.54 -12.97
CA PRO A 102 4.35 4.61 -12.59
C PRO A 102 3.41 5.06 -13.72
N GLU A 103 3.91 5.17 -14.96
CA GLU A 103 3.08 5.55 -16.11
C GLU A 103 1.99 4.53 -16.44
N GLN A 104 2.26 3.23 -16.25
CA GLN A 104 1.25 2.19 -16.44
C GLN A 104 0.14 2.30 -15.39
N VAL A 105 0.50 2.67 -14.16
CA VAL A 105 -0.47 2.88 -13.08
C VAL A 105 -1.33 4.11 -13.36
N ARG A 106 -0.73 5.24 -13.76
CA ARG A 106 -1.46 6.45 -14.15
C ARG A 106 -2.42 6.20 -15.32
N ALA A 107 -1.96 5.50 -16.34
CA ALA A 107 -2.80 5.09 -17.47
C ALA A 107 -3.93 4.15 -17.03
N GLY A 108 -3.64 3.19 -16.14
CA GLY A 108 -4.63 2.25 -15.58
C GLY A 108 -5.78 2.96 -14.85
N PHE A 109 -5.48 4.03 -14.12
CA PHE A 109 -6.49 4.88 -13.45
C PHE A 109 -7.07 5.97 -14.36
N GLY A 110 -6.57 6.15 -15.57
CA GLY A 110 -6.99 7.24 -16.46
C GLY A 110 -6.66 8.63 -15.91
N ASN A 111 -5.64 8.75 -15.04
CA ASN A 111 -5.24 10.00 -14.41
C ASN A 111 -3.72 10.21 -14.55
N ALA A 112 -3.33 11.03 -15.53
CA ALA A 112 -1.93 11.32 -15.85
C ALA A 112 -1.21 12.15 -14.79
N ASP A 113 -1.94 12.86 -13.93
CA ASP A 113 -1.39 13.70 -12.86
C ASP A 113 -1.41 12.99 -11.49
N MET A 114 -1.88 11.74 -11.46
CA MET A 114 -1.99 10.98 -10.22
C MET A 114 -0.63 10.82 -9.55
N ARG A 115 -0.60 11.04 -8.23
CA ARG A 115 0.57 10.75 -7.41
C ARG A 115 0.79 9.24 -7.36
N VAL A 116 1.92 8.78 -7.88
CA VAL A 116 2.35 7.38 -7.77
C VAL A 116 3.57 7.33 -6.86
N ILE A 117 3.53 6.49 -5.83
CA ILE A 117 4.59 6.34 -4.83
C ILE A 117 5.18 4.94 -4.94
N LEU A 118 6.49 4.83 -5.05
CA LEU A 118 7.21 3.56 -4.97
C LEU A 118 7.63 3.30 -3.54
N LEU A 119 7.45 2.07 -3.06
CA LEU A 119 7.88 1.68 -1.72
C LEU A 119 8.36 0.23 -1.66
N ASP A 120 9.12 -0.11 -0.62
CA ASP A 120 9.32 -1.49 -0.20
C ASP A 120 8.09 -1.95 0.60
N CYS A 121 7.21 -2.70 -0.07
CA CYS A 121 6.00 -3.25 0.56
C CYS A 121 6.29 -4.35 1.60
N GLY A 122 7.53 -4.85 1.67
CA GLY A 122 7.98 -5.72 2.75
C GLY A 122 8.44 -4.95 3.98
N GLN A 123 8.58 -3.63 3.91
CA GLN A 123 9.08 -2.81 5.02
C GLN A 123 8.20 -1.61 5.36
N SER A 124 7.27 -1.20 4.51
CA SER A 124 6.47 0.00 4.79
C SER A 124 5.13 0.03 4.10
N TRP A 125 4.26 0.90 4.62
CA TRP A 125 3.10 1.46 3.94
C TRP A 125 3.15 2.98 3.99
N ILE A 126 2.41 3.65 3.10
CA ILE A 126 2.32 5.11 3.08
C ILE A 126 0.88 5.58 2.84
N TYR A 127 0.45 6.54 3.63
CA TYR A 127 -0.86 7.17 3.56
C TYR A 127 -0.69 8.67 3.30
N PRO A 128 -0.86 9.12 2.06
CA PRO A 128 -0.82 10.53 1.70
C PRO A 128 -1.78 11.41 2.48
N ALA A 129 -1.33 12.62 2.82
CA ALA A 129 -2.14 13.59 3.56
C ALA A 129 -3.33 14.10 2.73
N GLY A 130 -4.50 14.20 3.36
CA GLY A 130 -5.69 14.85 2.79
C GLY A 130 -6.35 14.09 1.63
N ASP A 131 -5.76 13.00 1.16
CA ASP A 131 -6.31 12.17 0.10
C ASP A 131 -7.19 11.08 0.71
N GLU A 132 -8.51 11.18 0.58
CA GLU A 132 -9.42 10.21 1.23
C GLU A 132 -9.26 8.78 0.70
N PHE A 133 -8.89 8.60 -0.58
CA PHE A 133 -8.78 7.29 -1.19
C PHE A 133 -7.54 7.14 -2.05
N GLY A 134 -6.95 5.95 -1.99
CA GLY A 134 -5.84 5.55 -2.84
C GLY A 134 -5.90 4.09 -3.25
N GLY A 135 -4.87 3.66 -3.96
CA GLY A 135 -4.70 2.27 -4.34
C GLY A 135 -3.33 1.72 -4.04
N TYR A 136 -3.24 0.43 -3.78
CA TYR A 136 -1.98 -0.30 -3.68
C TYR A 136 -1.88 -1.32 -4.81
N VAL A 137 -0.75 -1.33 -5.53
CA VAL A 137 -0.40 -2.34 -6.51
C VAL A 137 0.68 -3.22 -5.90
N LEU A 138 0.30 -4.44 -5.51
CA LEU A 138 1.15 -5.35 -4.74
C LEU A 138 1.36 -6.68 -5.51
N PRO A 139 2.48 -7.37 -5.28
CA PRO A 139 2.63 -8.76 -5.68
C PRO A 139 1.52 -9.63 -5.08
N PRO A 140 1.16 -10.76 -5.72
CA PRO A 140 0.04 -11.58 -5.30
C PRO A 140 0.22 -12.26 -3.94
N ASP A 141 1.46 -12.39 -3.48
CA ASP A 141 1.89 -13.02 -2.24
C ASP A 141 2.13 -12.02 -1.08
N VAL A 142 1.98 -10.73 -1.33
CA VAL A 142 2.13 -9.69 -0.30
C VAL A 142 0.76 -9.38 0.30
N GLU A 143 0.68 -9.50 1.62
CA GLU A 143 -0.50 -9.11 2.38
C GLU A 143 -0.69 -7.58 2.30
N PRO A 144 -1.91 -7.11 1.98
CA PRO A 144 -2.14 -5.67 1.88
C PRO A 144 -2.17 -5.00 3.25
N PRO A 145 -2.02 -3.68 3.30
CA PRO A 145 -2.21 -2.95 4.54
C PRO A 145 -3.62 -3.12 5.13
N PRO A 146 -3.76 -2.96 6.46
CA PRO A 146 -5.07 -3.00 7.12
C PRO A 146 -6.08 -2.06 6.46
N GLY A 147 -7.31 -2.55 6.28
CA GLY A 147 -8.41 -1.78 5.68
C GLY A 147 -8.39 -1.72 4.15
N ALA A 148 -7.40 -2.31 3.46
CA ALA A 148 -7.41 -2.37 2.01
C ALA A 148 -8.40 -3.43 1.48
N THR A 149 -9.12 -3.10 0.40
CA THR A 149 -10.08 -3.98 -0.27
C THR A 149 -9.57 -4.35 -1.66
N LEU A 150 -9.59 -5.64 -2.01
CA LEU A 150 -9.17 -6.11 -3.33
C LEU A 150 -10.11 -5.58 -4.43
N GLU A 151 -9.55 -4.85 -5.39
CA GLU A 151 -10.27 -4.30 -6.55
C GLU A 151 -10.11 -5.16 -7.79
N ALA A 152 -8.92 -5.71 -8.01
CA ALA A 152 -8.62 -6.58 -9.15
C ALA A 152 -7.45 -7.52 -8.85
N ALA A 153 -7.55 -8.75 -9.32
CA ALA A 153 -6.44 -9.69 -9.40
C ALA A 153 -6.00 -9.82 -10.86
N ALA A 154 -4.81 -9.31 -11.16
CA ALA A 154 -4.20 -9.37 -12.47
C ALA A 154 -3.40 -10.66 -12.66
N ARG A 155 -3.23 -11.05 -13.91
CA ARG A 155 -2.52 -12.27 -14.30
C ARG A 155 -1.69 -12.06 -15.55
N HIS A 156 -0.70 -12.91 -15.74
CA HIS A 156 0.01 -13.04 -16.99
C HIS A 156 -0.87 -13.75 -18.05
N PRO A 157 -0.49 -13.71 -19.35
CA PRO A 157 -1.23 -14.40 -20.41
C PRO A 157 -1.35 -15.92 -20.22
N ASP A 158 -0.42 -16.55 -19.49
CA ASP A 158 -0.46 -17.97 -19.11
C ASP A 158 -1.34 -18.26 -17.88
N ALA A 159 -2.05 -17.25 -17.39
CA ALA A 159 -2.89 -17.25 -16.20
C ALA A 159 -2.17 -17.35 -14.85
N SER A 160 -0.83 -17.31 -14.81
CA SER A 160 -0.12 -17.17 -13.54
C SER A 160 -0.43 -15.81 -12.88
N PRO A 161 -0.52 -15.74 -11.54
CA PRO A 161 -0.77 -14.48 -10.82
C PRO A 161 0.30 -13.43 -11.13
N PHE A 162 -0.11 -12.16 -11.29
CA PHE A 162 0.82 -11.07 -11.61
C PHE A 162 0.86 -10.00 -10.52
N TYR A 163 -0.26 -9.34 -10.25
CA TYR A 163 -0.38 -8.35 -9.17
C TYR A 163 -1.82 -8.27 -8.67
N ASN A 164 -1.97 -7.79 -7.45
CA ASN A 164 -3.25 -7.42 -6.87
C ASN A 164 -3.33 -5.90 -6.78
N LEU A 165 -4.46 -5.35 -7.22
CA LEU A 165 -4.82 -3.97 -7.01
C LEU A 165 -5.79 -3.90 -5.83
N TYR A 166 -5.43 -3.12 -4.82
CA TYR A 166 -6.27 -2.83 -3.67
C TYR A 166 -6.69 -1.37 -3.66
N ARG A 167 -7.86 -1.09 -3.09
CA ARG A 167 -8.32 0.25 -2.72
C ARG A 167 -8.24 0.42 -1.22
N VAL A 168 -7.80 1.59 -0.76
CA VAL A 168 -7.73 1.93 0.66
C VAL A 168 -8.33 3.32 0.91
N GLU A 169 -8.84 3.52 2.11
CA GLU A 169 -9.24 4.83 2.64
C GLU A 169 -8.14 5.33 3.57
N SER A 170 -7.57 6.50 3.30
CA SER A 170 -6.34 6.96 3.97
C SER A 170 -6.55 7.39 5.43
N GLY A 171 -7.79 7.42 5.92
CA GLY A 171 -8.16 7.97 7.23
C GLY A 171 -8.16 6.99 8.42
N VAL A 172 -7.82 5.72 8.24
CA VAL A 172 -8.14 4.66 9.23
C VAL A 172 -6.92 3.94 9.81
N LEU A 173 -5.76 4.58 9.89
CA LEU A 173 -4.64 4.03 10.67
C LEU A 173 -4.30 4.91 11.85
N LEU A 174 -4.95 4.57 12.97
CA LEU A 174 -4.53 5.01 14.28
C LEU A 174 -3.48 4.01 14.80
N PRO A 175 -2.39 4.48 15.42
CA PRO A 175 -1.45 3.59 16.08
C PRO A 175 -2.17 2.80 17.18
N GLY A 176 -1.80 1.54 17.37
CA GLY A 176 -2.37 0.70 18.43
C GLY A 176 -2.05 1.25 19.83
N GLN A 177 -0.88 1.88 19.98
CA GLN A 177 -0.41 2.53 21.20
C GLN A 177 0.09 3.95 20.86
N ALA A 178 -0.51 4.95 21.51
CA ALA A 178 -0.02 6.32 21.49
C ALA A 178 1.05 6.49 22.56
N VAL A 179 2.10 7.26 22.26
CA VAL A 179 3.14 7.62 23.22
C VAL A 179 2.90 9.05 23.68
N ASP A 180 3.43 9.41 24.86
CA ASP A 180 3.42 10.79 25.31
C ASP A 180 3.98 11.72 24.24
N VAL A 181 3.44 12.94 24.17
CA VAL A 181 3.84 13.92 23.16
C VAL A 181 5.32 14.23 23.34
N VAL A 182 6.11 13.88 22.33
CA VAL A 182 7.53 14.17 22.22
C VAL A 182 7.79 15.07 21.01
N THR A 183 8.85 15.86 21.09
CA THR A 183 9.35 16.62 19.93
C THR A 183 10.63 15.96 19.43
N LEU A 184 10.75 15.81 18.12
CA LEU A 184 11.92 15.28 17.44
C LEU A 184 12.57 16.39 16.63
N ASP A 185 13.90 16.43 16.57
CA ASP A 185 14.66 17.40 15.76
C ASP A 185 14.49 17.20 14.24
N GLY A 186 13.99 16.03 13.84
CA GLY A 186 13.90 15.65 12.45
C GLY A 186 12.61 16.07 11.73
N PRO A 187 12.53 15.77 10.42
CA PRO A 187 11.40 16.09 9.55
C PRO A 187 10.13 15.27 9.81
N LEU A 188 10.13 14.38 10.81
CA LEU A 188 8.99 13.51 11.13
C LEU A 188 8.50 13.77 12.56
N ALA A 189 7.20 13.67 12.76
CA ALA A 189 6.61 13.49 14.07
C ALA A 189 6.29 12.01 14.29
N PHE A 190 6.59 11.50 15.48
CA PHE A 190 6.21 10.14 15.85
C PHE A 190 4.75 10.13 16.33
N LEU A 191 3.93 9.28 15.72
CA LEU A 191 2.51 9.15 16.03
C LEU A 191 2.23 8.04 17.04
N GLY A 192 3.03 6.99 17.03
CA GLY A 192 2.87 5.82 17.91
C GLY A 192 3.38 4.54 17.27
N TYR A 193 3.01 3.41 17.86
CA TYR A 193 3.47 2.10 17.41
C TYR A 193 2.41 1.01 17.63
N GLN A 194 2.69 -0.16 17.07
CA GLN A 194 1.99 -1.41 17.33
C GLN A 194 3.02 -2.55 17.35
N VAL A 195 2.95 -3.42 18.36
CA VAL A 195 3.80 -4.61 18.47
C VAL A 195 2.93 -5.86 18.51
N GLU A 196 3.24 -6.84 17.66
CA GLU A 196 2.61 -8.15 17.71
C GLU A 196 3.41 -9.06 18.66
N ALA A 197 2.99 -9.07 19.94
CA ALA A 197 3.49 -9.83 21.10
C ALA A 197 4.32 -9.03 22.13
N VAL A 198 3.87 -9.09 23.39
CA VAL A 198 4.47 -8.43 24.57
C VAL A 198 5.48 -9.34 25.29
N GLY A 199 5.82 -10.48 24.71
CA GLY A 199 6.81 -11.43 25.23
C GLY A 199 7.37 -12.29 24.12
N ALA A 200 8.65 -12.65 24.24
CA ALA A 200 9.37 -13.38 23.21
C ALA A 200 10.18 -14.55 23.79
N ARG A 201 10.56 -15.48 22.92
CA ARG A 201 11.54 -16.54 23.19
C ARG A 201 12.76 -16.36 22.30
N PRO A 202 13.92 -16.85 22.71
CA PRO A 202 15.07 -16.96 21.81
C PRO A 202 14.68 -17.63 20.48
N GLY A 203 15.14 -17.05 19.36
CA GLY A 203 14.81 -17.52 18.02
C GLY A 203 13.48 -17.00 17.44
N GLN A 204 12.65 -16.29 18.23
CA GLN A 204 11.43 -15.65 17.70
C GLN A 204 11.73 -14.28 17.06
N VAL A 205 10.79 -13.81 16.24
CA VAL A 205 10.80 -12.46 15.65
C VAL A 205 9.76 -11.62 16.37
N ILE A 206 10.17 -10.43 16.81
CA ILE A 206 9.24 -9.38 17.25
C ILE A 206 8.97 -8.50 16.04
N GLU A 207 7.70 -8.37 15.66
CA GLU A 207 7.26 -7.46 14.61
C GLU A 207 6.77 -6.15 15.24
N LEU A 208 7.45 -5.06 14.91
CA LEU A 208 7.15 -3.71 15.36
C LEU A 208 6.75 -2.84 14.17
N TRP A 209 5.58 -2.22 14.26
CA TRP A 209 5.12 -1.19 13.34
C TRP A 209 5.23 0.19 14.00
N THR A 210 5.92 1.13 13.35
CA THR A 210 6.05 2.51 13.81
C THR A 210 5.36 3.47 12.86
N PHE A 211 4.71 4.51 13.40
CA PHE A 211 3.88 5.44 12.64
C PHE A 211 4.49 6.84 12.71
N TRP A 212 4.74 7.44 11.54
CA TRP A 212 5.45 8.70 11.42
C TRP A 212 4.72 9.66 10.48
N GLU A 213 4.42 10.87 10.94
CA GLU A 213 3.89 11.93 10.09
C GLU A 213 5.03 12.79 9.53
N VAL A 214 5.05 12.99 8.21
CA VAL A 214 5.98 13.89 7.55
C VAL A 214 5.64 15.33 7.87
N LYS A 215 6.49 16.02 8.62
CA LYS A 215 6.36 17.47 8.91
C LYS A 215 7.15 18.33 7.92
N LYS A 216 8.14 17.74 7.24
CA LYS A 216 8.94 18.41 6.21
C LYS A 216 9.55 17.35 5.28
N ALA A 217 9.67 17.64 3.99
CA ALA A 217 10.48 16.79 3.11
C ALA A 217 11.97 16.93 3.50
N PRO A 218 12.66 15.84 3.88
CA PRO A 218 14.09 15.88 4.16
C PRO A 218 14.90 16.20 2.90
N ASP A 219 16.02 16.88 3.08
CA ASP A 219 17.06 17.10 2.07
C ASP A 219 18.28 16.17 2.27
N ARG A 220 18.20 15.28 3.26
CA ARG A 220 19.26 14.35 3.68
C ARG A 220 18.70 12.95 3.88
N PRO A 221 19.50 11.90 3.59
CA PRO A 221 19.07 10.53 3.83
C PRO A 221 18.97 10.25 5.34
N LEU A 222 17.98 9.47 5.73
CA LEU A 222 17.73 9.08 7.11
C LEU A 222 17.29 7.61 7.18
N SER A 223 17.36 7.03 8.37
CA SER A 223 16.81 5.70 8.66
C SER A 223 15.96 5.74 9.92
N LEU A 224 14.88 4.96 9.94
CA LEU A 224 14.04 4.77 11.12
C LEU A 224 14.62 3.62 11.93
N MET A 225 14.75 3.86 13.22
CA MET A 225 15.45 2.98 14.15
C MET A 225 14.47 2.05 14.86
N ALA A 226 14.85 0.79 15.01
CA ALA A 226 14.19 -0.14 15.93
C ALA A 226 15.24 -1.06 16.53
N HIS A 227 15.49 -0.94 17.83
CA HIS A 227 16.50 -1.73 18.55
C HIS A 227 15.85 -2.50 19.69
N LEU A 228 16.32 -3.73 19.90
CA LEU A 228 16.03 -4.51 21.11
C LEU A 228 17.27 -4.47 22.00
N ILE A 229 17.16 -3.82 23.15
CA ILE A 229 18.27 -3.63 24.09
C ILE A 229 18.16 -4.64 25.23
N GLY A 230 19.25 -5.36 25.48
CA GLY A 230 19.34 -6.38 26.52
C GLY A 230 19.45 -5.81 27.94
N PRO A 231 19.32 -6.67 28.96
CA PRO A 231 19.42 -6.27 30.37
C PRO A 231 20.76 -5.63 30.75
N ASP A 232 21.82 -5.92 30.00
CA ASP A 232 23.16 -5.36 30.18
C ASP A 232 23.38 -4.03 29.43
N GLY A 233 22.34 -3.52 28.77
CA GLY A 233 22.37 -2.29 27.98
C GLY A 233 22.92 -2.46 26.56
N SER A 234 23.25 -3.69 26.13
CA SER A 234 23.73 -3.95 24.78
C SER A 234 22.59 -3.99 23.76
N ALA A 235 22.82 -3.50 22.54
CA ALA A 235 21.87 -3.67 21.44
C ALA A 235 22.00 -5.10 20.88
N ILE A 236 20.98 -5.91 21.11
CA ILE A 236 20.97 -7.34 20.77
C ILE A 236 20.48 -7.55 19.34
N THR A 237 19.50 -6.74 18.94
CA THR A 237 18.93 -6.79 17.58
C THR A 237 18.69 -5.40 17.05
N VAL A 238 18.97 -5.22 15.75
CA VAL A 238 18.76 -3.98 15.00
C VAL A 238 17.85 -4.27 13.82
N GLY A 239 16.71 -3.58 13.77
CA GLY A 239 15.70 -3.68 12.71
C GLY A 239 15.54 -2.37 11.93
N ASP A 240 16.61 -1.59 11.83
CA ASP A 240 16.59 -0.26 11.20
C ASP A 240 16.28 -0.34 9.70
N GLY A 241 15.59 0.67 9.18
CA GLY A 241 15.27 0.73 7.77
C GLY A 241 14.37 1.90 7.40
N LEU A 242 14.15 2.05 6.10
CA LEU A 242 13.16 2.98 5.57
C LEU A 242 12.63 2.45 4.25
N GLY A 243 11.36 2.06 4.21
CA GLY A 243 10.75 1.47 3.00
C GLY A 243 10.19 2.50 2.02
N VAL A 244 10.12 3.79 2.37
CA VAL A 244 9.64 4.85 1.47
C VAL A 244 10.75 5.85 1.17
N PRO A 245 11.24 5.93 -0.09
CA PRO A 245 12.26 6.89 -0.48
C PRO A 245 11.88 8.33 -0.14
N VAL A 246 12.82 9.04 0.47
CA VAL A 246 12.63 10.36 1.07
C VAL A 246 12.26 11.48 0.08
N ASP A 247 12.65 11.32 -1.18
CA ASP A 247 12.37 12.23 -2.30
C ASP A 247 10.90 12.22 -2.74
N GLN A 248 10.12 11.22 -2.31
CA GLN A 248 8.70 11.08 -2.63
C GLN A 248 7.78 11.66 -1.56
N TRP A 249 8.33 12.11 -0.43
CA TRP A 249 7.56 12.54 0.74
C TRP A 249 6.91 13.91 0.52
N ARG A 250 5.70 14.07 1.04
CA ARG A 250 4.96 15.33 1.11
C ARG A 250 4.51 15.59 2.54
N LEU A 251 4.31 16.87 2.85
CA LEU A 251 3.81 17.31 4.16
C LEU A 251 2.51 16.59 4.51
N GLY A 252 2.46 15.98 5.69
CA GLY A 252 1.33 15.28 6.26
C GLY A 252 1.20 13.81 5.83
N ASP A 253 2.06 13.30 4.95
CA ASP A 253 2.09 11.86 4.66
C ASP A 253 2.36 11.08 5.95
N VAL A 254 1.66 9.97 6.14
CA VAL A 254 1.92 9.03 7.22
C VAL A 254 2.67 7.82 6.67
N ILE A 255 3.88 7.60 7.20
CA ILE A 255 4.71 6.44 6.90
C ILE A 255 4.50 5.43 8.02
N VAL A 256 4.13 4.22 7.65
CA VAL A 256 3.96 3.09 8.58
C VAL A 256 5.10 2.12 8.28
N GLN A 257 6.11 2.12 9.14
CA GLN A 257 7.34 1.36 8.94
C GLN A 257 7.29 0.05 9.74
N ARG A 258 7.56 -1.06 9.07
CA ARG A 258 7.76 -2.37 9.69
C ARG A 258 9.22 -2.55 10.07
N HIS A 259 9.43 -3.08 11.26
CA HIS A 259 10.72 -3.52 11.78
C HIS A 259 10.59 -4.98 12.23
N LEU A 260 11.52 -5.82 11.78
CA LEU A 260 11.61 -7.22 12.20
C LEU A 260 12.82 -7.37 13.11
N LEU A 261 12.58 -7.71 14.38
CA LEU A 261 13.61 -7.88 15.39
C LEU A 261 13.74 -9.36 15.73
N GLN A 262 14.68 -10.04 15.07
CA GLN A 262 15.06 -11.41 15.39
C GLN A 262 15.75 -11.48 16.76
N VAL A 263 15.12 -12.13 17.74
CA VAL A 263 15.74 -12.43 19.04
C VAL A 263 16.77 -13.56 18.84
N PRO A 264 18.05 -13.37 19.22
CA PRO A 264 19.07 -14.42 19.09
C PRO A 264 18.69 -15.69 19.86
N GLU A 265 19.13 -16.85 19.36
CA GLU A 265 18.85 -18.15 20.01
C GLU A 265 19.53 -18.31 21.37
N ASP A 266 20.61 -17.57 21.61
CA ASP A 266 21.38 -17.54 22.86
C ASP A 266 21.00 -16.36 23.77
N ALA A 267 19.97 -15.59 23.41
CA ALA A 267 19.50 -14.45 24.21
C ALA A 267 19.20 -14.88 25.65
N PRO A 268 19.83 -14.26 26.66
CA PRO A 268 19.53 -14.54 28.06
C PRO A 268 18.06 -14.25 28.39
N ALA A 269 17.48 -15.01 29.32
CA ALA A 269 16.18 -14.65 29.86
C ALA A 269 16.29 -13.34 30.67
N GLY A 270 15.29 -12.47 30.55
CA GLY A 270 15.29 -11.19 31.23
C GLY A 270 14.37 -10.17 30.59
N GLU A 271 14.41 -8.95 31.09
CA GLU A 271 13.67 -7.81 30.55
C GLU A 271 14.51 -7.06 29.53
N TYR A 272 13.94 -6.85 28.35
CA TYR A 272 14.55 -6.14 27.24
C TYR A 272 13.79 -4.85 26.98
N GLN A 273 14.47 -3.84 26.46
CA GLN A 273 13.84 -2.58 26.05
C GLN A 273 13.68 -2.55 24.55
N LEU A 274 12.44 -2.37 24.09
CA LEU A 274 12.15 -2.06 22.71
C LEU A 274 12.29 -0.54 22.52
N GLN A 275 13.20 -0.12 21.64
CA GLN A 275 13.51 1.28 21.40
C GLN A 275 13.30 1.65 19.93
N THR A 276 12.85 2.90 19.69
CA THR A 276 12.76 3.48 18.35
C THR A 276 13.35 4.89 18.30
N GLY A 277 13.44 5.47 17.11
CA GLY A 277 14.00 6.78 16.85
C GLY A 277 14.34 6.92 15.37
N ALA A 278 15.21 7.87 15.06
CA ALA A 278 15.73 8.04 13.72
C ALA A 278 17.14 8.64 13.78
N TYR A 279 17.88 8.48 12.69
CA TYR A 279 19.21 9.06 12.54
C TYR A 279 19.46 9.47 11.09
N TRP A 280 20.39 10.40 10.92
CA TRP A 280 20.88 10.80 9.60
C TRP A 280 21.86 9.75 9.07
N LEU A 281 21.62 9.22 7.87
CA LEU A 281 22.44 8.12 7.30
C LEU A 281 23.85 8.56 6.91
N ASP A 282 24.05 9.84 6.61
CA ASP A 282 25.33 10.41 6.21
C ASP A 282 26.31 10.62 7.37
N THR A 283 25.80 10.75 8.59
CA THR A 283 26.57 11.13 9.80
C THR A 283 26.39 10.14 10.94
N MET A 284 25.40 9.26 10.85
CA MET A 284 24.95 8.34 11.91
C MET A 284 24.50 9.06 13.19
N GLU A 285 24.25 10.37 13.12
CA GLU A 285 23.78 11.17 14.24
C GLU A 285 22.29 10.88 14.50
N ARG A 286 21.99 10.40 15.71
CA ARG A 286 20.62 10.18 16.18
C ARG A 286 19.91 11.51 16.42
N TRP A 287 18.65 11.57 16.04
CA TRP A 287 17.82 12.74 16.33
C TRP A 287 17.59 12.87 17.82
N GLN A 288 17.57 14.11 18.31
CA GLN A 288 17.19 14.36 19.68
C GLN A 288 15.67 14.21 19.84
N VAL A 289 15.30 13.63 20.97
CA VAL A 289 13.92 13.46 21.42
C VAL A 289 13.79 14.30 22.67
N CYS A 290 12.93 15.32 22.66
CA CYS A 290 12.59 16.10 23.84
C CYS A 290 11.23 15.66 24.36
N ASP A 291 11.16 15.27 25.64
CA ASP A 291 9.88 15.03 26.31
C ASP A 291 9.19 16.33 26.73
N ARG A 292 8.01 16.22 27.36
CA ARG A 292 7.24 17.39 27.84
C ARG A 292 7.94 18.16 28.96
N GLU A 293 8.86 17.53 29.69
CA GLU A 293 9.61 18.14 30.78
C GLU A 293 10.91 18.81 30.28
N GLY A 294 11.23 18.65 28.98
CA GLY A 294 12.41 19.20 28.34
C GLY A 294 13.66 18.32 28.51
N VAL A 295 13.50 17.07 28.95
CA VAL A 295 14.61 16.12 29.01
C VAL A 295 14.91 15.62 27.60
N VAL A 296 16.21 15.62 27.27
CA VAL A 296 16.71 15.27 25.94
C VAL A 296 17.24 13.85 25.93
N TYR A 297 16.72 13.05 25.02
CA TYR A 297 17.14 11.68 24.71
C TYR A 297 17.57 11.58 23.24
N ASN A 298 18.08 10.41 22.84
CA ASN A 298 18.41 10.12 21.43
C ASN A 298 17.62 8.92 20.87
N HIS A 299 16.59 8.48 21.60
CA HIS A 299 15.68 7.40 21.27
C HIS A 299 14.42 7.51 22.14
N LEU A 300 13.39 6.78 21.75
CA LEU A 300 12.16 6.55 22.49
C LEU A 300 12.18 5.11 23.00
N VAL A 301 11.93 4.91 24.29
CA VAL A 301 11.63 3.59 24.85
C VAL A 301 10.14 3.34 24.65
N LEU A 302 9.80 2.29 23.92
CA LEU A 302 8.42 1.96 23.60
C LEU A 302 7.82 1.03 24.65
N GLU A 303 8.46 -0.11 24.88
CA GLU A 303 7.91 -1.17 25.71
C GLU A 303 9.01 -2.03 26.33
N MET A 304 8.70 -2.65 27.48
CA MET A 304 9.52 -3.71 28.05
C MET A 304 9.07 -5.05 27.49
N VAL A 305 10.00 -5.85 26.97
CA VAL A 305 9.73 -7.19 26.44
C VAL A 305 10.36 -8.22 27.36
N GLU A 306 9.54 -9.12 27.90
CA GLU A 306 10.04 -10.25 28.68
C GLU A 306 10.49 -11.38 27.74
N VAL A 307 11.78 -11.73 27.81
CA VAL A 307 12.31 -12.90 27.09
C VAL A 307 12.37 -14.09 28.04
N THR A 308 11.61 -15.13 27.71
CA THR A 308 11.52 -16.37 28.49
C THR A 308 12.07 -17.56 27.71
N ARG A 309 12.57 -18.57 28.43
CA ARG A 309 13.04 -19.84 27.83
C ARG A 309 11.87 -20.74 27.44
#